data_AF-A0AAE2C0V8-F1
#
_entry.id   AF-A0AAE2C0V8-F1
#
_cell.length_a   1.000
_cell.length_b   1.000
_cell.length_c   1.000
_cell.angle_alpha   90.00
_cell.angle_beta   90.00
_cell.angle_gamma   90.00
#
_symmetry.space_group_name_H-M   'P 1'
#
loop_
_entity.id
_entity.type
_entity.pdbx_description
1 polymer ?
#
loop_
_entity_poly.entity_id
_entity_poly.type
_entity_poly.pdbx_seq_one_letter_code
_entity_poly.pdbx_strand_id
1 'polypeptide(L)'
;MGAGGRMSVPPEGKKSKPDAFQRVPHSKPPFTLGELKKAIPPHCFQRSIPRSFSYVIYDLTIASLFYYVATNYFHLLPPSLSYLAWPLYWICQGCVLTDRDEVFVPKVKSGISWFAKYTNNPPGRVLMLTVQFTLGWPLYLLFNVSGRHYDRFACHYDPKSPIYSDRERLQILISDAGVLAVTYGLYRLAVAKGIAWVVCVYGGPLLVVNAFLVLITYLQHTHPALPHYNSSEWDWLRGALATVDRDYGILNTVFHNITDTHVAHHLFSTMPHYHAMEATKAIKPILGKYYQFDGTPIFKAVWREAKECIYVEPDEGEKNKGVLWYNNKL
;
A
#
# COMPACT_ATOMS: atom_id res chain seq x y z
N MET A 1 -4.34 25.68 46.51
CA MET A 1 -4.87 24.41 47.04
C MET A 1 -6.39 24.52 47.08
N GLY A 2 -7.10 23.70 46.30
CA GLY A 2 -8.57 23.65 46.28
C GLY A 2 -9.01 22.22 45.99
N ALA A 3 -9.60 21.57 47.01
CA ALA A 3 -10.31 20.30 46.93
C ALA A 3 -11.57 20.47 46.05
N GLY A 4 -12.07 19.53 45.26
CA GLY A 4 -12.11 18.08 45.44
C GLY A 4 -13.58 17.63 45.41
N GLY A 5 -14.24 17.76 44.25
CA GLY A 5 -15.62 17.31 44.03
C GLY A 5 -15.64 16.08 43.13
N ARG A 6 -16.06 14.92 43.68
CA ARG A 6 -16.18 13.64 42.97
C ARG A 6 -17.39 13.67 42.03
N MET A 7 -17.18 13.43 40.73
CA MET A 7 -18.24 13.07 39.79
C MET A 7 -18.55 11.57 39.93
N SER A 8 -19.83 11.24 40.05
CA SER A 8 -20.37 9.89 40.08
C SER A 8 -20.20 9.20 38.73
N VAL A 9 -19.62 8.00 38.74
CA VAL A 9 -19.48 7.12 37.57
C VAL A 9 -20.83 6.44 37.28
N PRO A 10 -21.34 6.40 36.04
CA PRO A 10 -22.56 5.66 35.70
C PRO A 10 -22.31 4.15 35.76
N PRO A 11 -23.34 3.34 36.03
CA PRO A 11 -23.19 1.88 36.17
C PRO A 11 -22.75 1.24 34.84
N GLU A 12 -21.84 0.27 34.96
CA GLU A 12 -21.30 -0.52 33.83
C GLU A 12 -22.42 -1.20 33.05
N GLY A 13 -22.73 -0.64 31.87
CA GLY A 13 -23.47 -1.33 30.83
C GLY A 13 -22.64 -2.49 30.29
N LYS A 14 -23.29 -3.66 30.18
CA LYS A 14 -22.83 -4.90 29.53
C LYS A 14 -21.66 -4.69 28.55
N LYS A 15 -20.52 -5.35 28.82
CA LYS A 15 -19.36 -5.45 27.91
C LYS A 15 -19.81 -5.84 26.50
N SER A 16 -19.95 -4.86 25.61
CA SER A 16 -19.98 -5.09 24.17
C SER A 16 -18.64 -5.67 23.74
N LYS A 17 -18.65 -6.59 22.79
CA LYS A 17 -17.46 -7.19 22.19
C LYS A 17 -16.40 -6.11 21.86
N PRO A 18 -15.10 -6.36 22.05
CA PRO A 18 -14.07 -5.38 21.74
C PRO A 18 -14.05 -5.10 20.23
N ASP A 19 -14.10 -3.82 19.88
CA ASP A 19 -13.67 -3.17 18.62
C ASP A 19 -14.20 -3.74 17.28
N ALA A 20 -15.51 -3.65 17.04
CA ALA A 20 -15.97 -3.54 15.65
C ALA A 20 -15.70 -2.10 15.18
N PHE A 21 -14.68 -1.90 14.34
CA PHE A 21 -14.46 -0.61 13.68
C PHE A 21 -15.76 -0.13 13.02
N GLN A 22 -16.09 1.14 13.21
CA GLN A 22 -17.26 1.72 12.58
C GLN A 22 -17.06 1.68 11.06
N ARG A 23 -17.91 0.90 10.37
CA ARG A 23 -17.91 0.81 8.91
C ARG A 23 -18.17 2.18 8.30
N VAL A 24 -17.39 2.51 7.27
CA VAL A 24 -17.58 3.72 6.48
C VAL A 24 -18.94 3.62 5.75
N PRO A 25 -19.70 4.72 5.63
CA PRO A 25 -20.94 4.69 4.87
C PRO A 25 -20.70 4.29 3.42
N HIS A 26 -21.55 3.42 2.89
CA HIS A 26 -21.44 2.94 1.52
C HIS A 26 -22.43 3.63 0.56
N SER A 27 -23.34 4.45 1.10
CA SER A 27 -24.25 5.29 0.32
C SER A 27 -23.49 6.35 -0.45
N LYS A 28 -24.07 6.87 -1.54
CA LYS A 28 -23.49 7.98 -2.31
C LYS A 28 -23.14 9.15 -1.37
N PRO A 29 -21.89 9.67 -1.41
CA PRO A 29 -21.51 10.80 -0.57
C PRO A 29 -22.36 12.05 -0.85
N PRO A 30 -22.63 12.90 0.15
CA PRO A 30 -23.38 14.14 0.00
C PRO A 30 -22.52 15.28 -0.59
N PHE A 31 -21.39 14.94 -1.22
CA PHE A 31 -20.44 15.87 -1.81
C PHE A 31 -19.91 15.31 -3.13
N THR A 32 -19.39 16.20 -3.96
CA THR A 32 -18.81 15.91 -5.26
C THR A 32 -17.30 16.08 -5.25
N LEU A 33 -16.59 15.45 -6.20
CA LEU A 33 -15.17 15.68 -6.39
C LEU A 33 -14.84 17.18 -6.62
N GLY A 34 -15.74 17.91 -7.29
CA GLY A 34 -15.58 19.34 -7.55
C GLY A 34 -15.60 20.20 -6.28
N GLU A 35 -16.46 19.86 -5.31
CA GLU A 35 -16.52 20.54 -4.02
C GLU A 35 -15.25 20.29 -3.20
N LEU A 36 -14.76 19.04 -3.20
CA LEU A 36 -13.48 18.70 -2.56
C LEU A 36 -12.33 19.46 -3.19
N LYS A 37 -12.28 19.52 -4.53
CA LYS A 37 -11.26 20.28 -5.27
C LYS A 37 -11.29 21.77 -4.95
N LYS A 38 -12.49 22.35 -4.79
CA LYS A 38 -12.66 23.78 -4.46
C LYS A 38 -12.17 24.13 -3.05
N ALA A 39 -12.22 23.17 -2.13
CA ALA A 39 -11.70 23.35 -0.77
C ALA A 39 -10.17 23.35 -0.70
N ILE A 40 -9.51 22.66 -1.64
CA ILE A 40 -8.05 22.58 -1.72
C ILE A 40 -7.49 23.89 -2.31
N PRO A 41 -6.48 24.51 -1.67
CA PRO A 41 -5.80 25.68 -2.22
C PRO A 41 -5.30 25.44 -3.67
N PRO A 42 -5.54 26.36 -4.62
CA PRO A 42 -5.18 26.14 -6.03
C PRO A 42 -3.71 25.84 -6.28
N HIS A 43 -2.80 26.38 -5.44
CA HIS A 43 -1.37 26.11 -5.56
C HIS A 43 -1.00 24.66 -5.30
N CYS A 44 -1.82 23.90 -4.56
CA CYS A 44 -1.58 22.49 -4.30
C CYS A 44 -1.54 21.66 -5.59
N PHE A 45 -2.24 22.09 -6.64
CA PHE A 45 -2.27 21.43 -7.95
C PHE A 45 -1.16 21.91 -8.90
N GLN A 46 -0.34 22.88 -8.49
CA GLN A 46 0.76 23.39 -9.31
C GLN A 46 2.01 22.54 -9.11
N ARG A 47 2.52 21.99 -10.20
CA ARG A 47 3.75 21.20 -10.20
C ARG A 47 4.96 22.10 -10.37
N SER A 48 5.90 22.02 -9.44
CA SER A 48 7.22 22.63 -9.58
C SER A 48 8.24 21.59 -10.03
N ILE A 49 8.72 21.73 -11.26
CA ILE A 49 9.77 20.87 -11.83
C ILE A 49 11.02 20.89 -10.93
N PRO A 50 11.59 22.06 -10.53
CA PRO A 50 12.76 22.07 -9.65
C PRO A 50 12.54 21.34 -8.33
N ARG A 51 11.35 21.50 -7.73
CA ARG A 51 11.02 20.82 -6.47
C ARG A 51 10.89 19.31 -6.67
N SER A 52 10.21 18.86 -7.71
CA SER A 52 10.11 17.43 -8.04
C SER A 52 11.50 16.80 -8.27
N PHE A 53 12.36 17.46 -9.05
CA PHE A 53 13.73 16.97 -9.26
C PHE A 53 14.59 17.02 -7.99
N SER A 54 14.32 17.94 -7.04
CA SER A 54 15.04 17.94 -5.76
C SER A 54 14.79 16.69 -4.92
N TYR A 55 13.58 16.10 -4.97
CA TYR A 55 13.29 14.85 -4.29
C TYR A 55 14.06 13.68 -4.92
N VAL A 56 14.11 13.63 -6.26
CA VAL A 56 14.92 12.63 -6.98
C VAL A 56 16.40 12.75 -6.61
N ILE A 57 16.95 13.97 -6.59
CA ILE A 57 18.36 14.19 -6.21
C ILE A 57 18.60 13.79 -4.76
N TYR A 58 17.69 14.16 -3.84
CA TYR A 58 17.76 13.78 -2.43
C TYR A 58 17.79 12.26 -2.26
N ASP A 59 16.87 11.55 -2.89
CA ASP A 59 16.78 10.09 -2.83
C ASP A 59 18.02 9.42 -3.43
N LEU A 60 18.47 9.86 -4.61
CA LEU A 60 19.69 9.33 -5.24
C LEU A 60 20.94 9.60 -4.39
N THR A 61 21.00 10.74 -3.70
CA THR A 61 22.11 11.08 -2.80
C THR A 61 22.16 10.12 -1.61
N ILE A 62 21.01 9.89 -0.96
CA ILE A 62 20.91 8.97 0.17
C ILE A 62 21.21 7.53 -0.26
N ALA A 63 20.61 7.09 -1.37
CA ALA A 63 20.87 5.78 -1.95
C ALA A 63 22.36 5.58 -2.26
N SER A 64 23.02 6.60 -2.83
CA SER A 64 24.46 6.56 -3.14
C SER A 64 25.32 6.51 -1.88
N LEU A 65 24.93 7.25 -0.82
CA LEU A 65 25.63 7.24 0.46
C LEU A 65 25.55 5.88 1.15
N PHE A 66 24.34 5.29 1.24
CA PHE A 66 24.16 3.96 1.80
C PHE A 66 24.92 2.90 1.01
N TYR A 67 24.86 2.95 -0.33
CA TYR A 67 25.67 2.10 -1.20
C TYR A 67 27.18 2.24 -0.92
N TYR A 68 27.68 3.48 -0.85
CA TYR A 68 29.08 3.76 -0.57
C TYR A 68 29.51 3.20 0.79
N VAL A 69 28.69 3.42 1.83
CA VAL A 69 28.96 2.90 3.18
C VAL A 69 29.00 1.37 3.19
N ALA A 70 27.98 0.72 2.60
CA ALA A 70 27.87 -0.73 2.56
C ALA A 70 29.06 -1.37 1.84
N THR A 71 29.48 -0.80 0.70
CA THR A 71 30.54 -1.39 -0.12
C THR A 71 31.95 -1.13 0.41
N ASN A 72 32.20 0.01 1.06
CA ASN A 72 33.54 0.39 1.50
C ASN A 72 33.82 0.10 2.98
N TYR A 73 32.81 -0.12 3.82
CA TYR A 73 33.04 -0.27 5.27
C TYR A 73 32.47 -1.55 5.88
N PHE A 74 31.48 -2.21 5.28
CA PHE A 74 30.89 -3.42 5.92
C PHE A 74 31.88 -4.59 6.02
N HIS A 75 32.87 -4.64 5.13
CA HIS A 75 33.93 -5.65 5.17
C HIS A 75 34.95 -5.40 6.29
N LEU A 76 34.99 -4.19 6.87
CA LEU A 76 35.83 -3.83 8.00
C LEU A 76 35.19 -4.21 9.34
N LEU A 77 33.90 -4.53 9.35
CA LEU A 77 33.17 -4.93 10.55
C LEU A 77 33.52 -6.38 10.94
N PRO A 78 33.52 -6.70 12.25
CA PRO A 78 33.50 -8.08 12.71
C PRO A 78 32.36 -8.87 12.03
N PRO A 79 32.53 -10.17 11.73
CA PRO A 79 31.55 -10.95 10.96
C PRO A 79 30.12 -10.86 11.51
N SER A 80 29.94 -10.95 12.84
CA SER A 80 28.64 -10.84 13.50
C SER A 80 27.93 -9.51 13.24
N LEU A 81 28.67 -8.40 13.25
CA LEU A 81 28.13 -7.07 12.95
C LEU A 81 27.90 -6.87 11.46
N SER A 82 28.75 -7.44 10.60
CA SER A 82 28.57 -7.39 9.14
C SER A 82 27.27 -8.08 8.72
N TYR A 83 26.96 -9.25 9.31
CA TYR A 83 25.70 -9.95 9.05
C TYR A 83 24.44 -9.19 9.47
N LEU A 84 24.53 -8.33 10.50
CA LEU A 84 23.44 -7.44 10.91
C LEU A 84 23.37 -6.15 10.08
N ALA A 85 24.52 -5.67 9.61
CA ALA A 85 24.62 -4.45 8.81
C ALA A 85 23.92 -4.58 7.46
N TRP A 86 23.95 -5.77 6.83
CA TRP A 86 23.29 -6.03 5.55
C TRP A 86 21.76 -5.87 5.62
N PRO A 87 21.01 -6.55 6.52
CA PRO A 87 19.58 -6.31 6.69
C PRO A 87 19.23 -4.87 7.03
N LEU A 88 20.02 -4.19 7.88
CA LEU A 88 19.80 -2.77 8.16
C LEU A 88 19.95 -1.91 6.90
N TYR A 89 21.01 -2.15 6.12
CA TYR A 89 21.20 -1.50 4.83
C TYR A 89 20.02 -1.78 3.90
N TRP A 90 19.52 -3.01 3.82
CA TRP A 90 18.36 -3.34 2.98
C TRP A 90 17.12 -2.55 3.40
N ILE A 91 16.85 -2.46 4.70
CA ILE A 91 15.73 -1.68 5.24
C ILE A 91 15.90 -0.21 4.87
N CYS A 92 17.05 0.38 5.18
CA CYS A 92 17.32 1.80 4.93
C CYS A 92 17.30 2.15 3.43
N GLN A 93 17.99 1.36 2.61
CA GLN A 93 18.06 1.53 1.16
C GLN A 93 16.70 1.30 0.51
N GLY A 94 15.95 0.29 0.97
CA GLY A 94 14.66 -0.05 0.40
C GLY A 94 13.52 0.90 0.78
N CYS A 95 13.72 1.79 1.76
CA CYS A 95 12.79 2.88 2.01
C CYS A 95 12.90 4.02 0.98
N VAL A 96 14.05 4.13 0.30
CA VAL A 96 14.33 5.21 -0.66
C VAL A 96 13.56 4.95 -1.95
N LEU A 97 13.00 6.00 -2.58
CA LEU A 97 12.17 5.92 -3.80
C LEU A 97 10.83 5.16 -3.64
N THR A 98 10.29 5.05 -2.43
CA THR A 98 8.95 4.45 -2.21
C THR A 98 7.87 5.53 -2.26
N ASP A 99 7.28 5.77 -3.43
CA ASP A 99 6.32 6.86 -3.66
C ASP A 99 5.00 6.44 -4.36
N ARG A 100 4.84 5.17 -4.73
CA ARG A 100 3.67 4.68 -5.50
C ARG A 100 3.00 3.47 -4.87
N ASP A 101 1.71 3.30 -5.14
CA ASP A 101 0.91 2.17 -4.70
C ASP A 101 0.04 1.67 -5.88
N GLU A 102 -0.41 0.42 -5.82
CA GLU A 102 -1.34 -0.21 -6.77
C GLU A 102 -2.49 -0.93 -6.04
N VAL A 103 -3.58 -1.21 -6.76
CA VAL A 103 -4.83 -1.68 -6.17
C VAL A 103 -4.83 -3.19 -5.93
N PHE A 104 -5.26 -3.59 -4.72
CA PHE A 104 -5.52 -4.98 -4.36
C PHE A 104 -7.00 -5.32 -4.56
N VAL A 105 -7.32 -6.33 -5.38
CA VAL A 105 -8.71 -6.81 -5.53
C VAL A 105 -8.95 -7.95 -4.53
N PRO A 106 -9.88 -7.79 -3.56
CA PRO A 106 -10.17 -8.88 -2.63
C PRO A 106 -10.86 -10.05 -3.33
N LYS A 107 -10.65 -11.25 -2.78
CA LYS A 107 -11.38 -12.43 -3.21
C LYS A 107 -12.82 -12.36 -2.72
N VAL A 108 -13.76 -12.71 -3.59
CA VAL A 108 -15.13 -13.06 -3.17
C VAL A 108 -15.14 -14.46 -2.57
N LYS A 109 -16.13 -14.76 -1.70
CA LYS A 109 -16.23 -16.06 -1.00
C LYS A 109 -16.11 -17.29 -1.91
N SER A 110 -16.75 -17.26 -3.08
CA SER A 110 -16.70 -18.35 -4.06
C SER A 110 -15.33 -18.55 -4.71
N GLY A 111 -14.46 -17.54 -4.69
CA GLY A 111 -13.09 -17.60 -5.20
C GLY A 111 -12.06 -18.08 -4.17
N ILE A 112 -12.50 -18.42 -2.96
CA ILE A 112 -11.61 -18.97 -1.94
C ILE A 112 -11.38 -20.46 -2.22
N SER A 113 -10.11 -20.85 -2.32
CA SER A 113 -9.72 -22.24 -2.52
C SER A 113 -10.14 -23.13 -1.36
N TRP A 114 -10.51 -24.38 -1.64
CA TRP A 114 -10.89 -25.37 -0.62
C TRP A 114 -9.81 -25.56 0.45
N PHE A 115 -8.52 -25.45 0.08
CA PHE A 115 -7.41 -25.60 1.03
C PHE A 115 -7.21 -24.39 1.95
N ALA A 116 -7.90 -23.26 1.69
CA ALA A 116 -7.85 -22.08 2.55
C ALA A 116 -8.30 -22.41 3.98
N LYS A 117 -9.24 -23.36 4.14
CA LYS A 117 -9.69 -23.84 5.46
C LYS A 117 -8.54 -24.40 6.31
N TYR A 118 -7.61 -25.12 5.67
CA TYR A 118 -6.46 -25.72 6.36
C TYR A 118 -5.29 -24.76 6.53
N THR A 119 -5.24 -23.69 5.73
CA THR A 119 -4.16 -22.68 5.78
C THR A 119 -4.56 -21.42 6.53
N ASN A 120 -5.84 -21.26 6.91
CA ASN A 120 -6.34 -20.15 7.73
C ASN A 120 -6.04 -20.32 9.23
N ASN A 121 -4.78 -20.56 9.55
CA ASN A 121 -4.23 -20.66 10.90
C ASN A 121 -2.96 -19.79 11.02
N PRO A 122 -2.39 -19.59 12.23
CA PRO A 122 -1.26 -18.68 12.38
C PRO A 122 -0.04 -19.02 11.48
N PRO A 123 0.43 -20.27 11.38
CA PRO A 123 1.52 -20.62 10.45
C PRO A 123 1.20 -20.33 8.98
N GLY A 124 -0.01 -20.70 8.52
CA GLY A 124 -0.42 -20.46 7.14
C GLY A 124 -0.53 -18.97 6.81
N ARG A 125 -0.98 -18.13 7.76
CA ARG A 125 -0.96 -16.67 7.59
C ARG A 125 0.45 -16.10 7.51
N VAL A 126 1.37 -16.57 8.33
CA VAL A 126 2.78 -16.15 8.24
C VAL A 126 3.36 -16.52 6.86
N LEU A 127 3.08 -17.73 6.37
CA LEU A 127 3.50 -18.15 5.03
C LEU A 127 2.89 -17.26 3.94
N MET A 128 1.58 -17.01 3.99
CA MET A 128 0.89 -16.16 3.00
C MET A 128 1.40 -14.72 3.01
N LEU A 129 1.58 -14.12 4.18
CA LEU A 129 2.16 -12.78 4.32
C LEU A 129 3.61 -12.75 3.82
N THR A 130 4.40 -13.80 4.09
CA THR A 130 5.77 -13.92 3.58
C THR A 130 5.78 -13.94 2.05
N VAL A 131 4.94 -14.79 1.44
CA VAL A 131 4.81 -14.85 -0.03
C VAL A 131 4.32 -13.51 -0.58
N GLN A 132 3.33 -12.89 0.04
CA GLN A 132 2.78 -11.61 -0.40
C GLN A 132 3.82 -10.49 -0.38
N PHE A 133 4.56 -10.32 0.72
CA PHE A 133 5.54 -9.25 0.84
C PHE A 133 6.86 -9.52 0.10
N THR A 134 7.10 -10.73 -0.40
CA THR A 134 8.33 -11.06 -1.15
C THR A 134 8.10 -11.31 -2.63
N LEU A 135 7.09 -12.10 -2.97
CA LEU A 135 6.78 -12.53 -4.33
C LEU A 135 5.50 -11.87 -4.88
N GLY A 136 4.69 -11.22 -4.05
CA GLY A 136 3.42 -10.63 -4.47
C GLY A 136 3.56 -9.67 -5.65
N TRP A 137 4.54 -8.76 -5.59
CA TRP A 137 4.81 -7.80 -6.66
C TRP A 137 5.25 -8.46 -7.98
N PRO A 138 6.31 -9.32 -8.00
CA PRO A 138 6.65 -10.07 -9.21
C PRO A 138 5.50 -10.90 -9.79
N LEU A 139 4.71 -11.56 -8.93
CA LEU A 139 3.57 -12.37 -9.36
C LEU A 139 2.43 -11.52 -9.93
N TYR A 140 2.21 -10.33 -9.41
CA TYR A 140 1.28 -9.36 -9.97
C TYR A 140 1.73 -8.91 -11.37
N LEU A 141 2.99 -8.54 -11.54
CA LEU A 141 3.50 -8.07 -12.84
C LEU A 141 3.47 -9.18 -13.91
N LEU A 142 3.90 -10.40 -13.54
CA LEU A 142 4.01 -11.51 -14.49
C LEU A 142 2.68 -12.21 -14.77
N PHE A 143 1.80 -12.32 -13.77
CA PHE A 143 0.63 -13.19 -13.83
C PHE A 143 -0.66 -12.53 -13.32
N ASN A 144 -0.65 -11.22 -13.02
CA ASN A 144 -1.80 -10.46 -12.54
C ASN A 144 -2.45 -11.09 -11.28
N VAL A 145 -1.63 -11.69 -10.41
CA VAL A 145 -2.10 -12.28 -9.14
C VAL A 145 -2.68 -11.18 -8.25
N SER A 146 -3.89 -11.38 -7.74
CA SER A 146 -4.66 -10.40 -6.94
C SER A 146 -5.10 -9.14 -7.70
N GLY A 147 -4.90 -9.10 -9.02
CA GLY A 147 -5.42 -8.05 -9.88
C GLY A 147 -6.87 -8.29 -10.31
N ARG A 148 -7.39 -7.36 -11.12
CA ARG A 148 -8.71 -7.48 -11.76
C ARG A 148 -8.74 -8.69 -12.70
N HIS A 149 -9.88 -9.37 -12.79
CA HIS A 149 -10.07 -10.42 -13.79
C HIS A 149 -10.20 -9.86 -15.22
N TYR A 150 -9.56 -10.55 -16.17
CA TYR A 150 -9.61 -10.26 -17.60
C TYR A 150 -9.91 -11.55 -18.37
N ASP A 151 -10.60 -11.44 -19.50
CA ASP A 151 -11.01 -12.58 -20.34
C ASP A 151 -9.83 -13.30 -21.03
N ARG A 152 -8.64 -12.68 -21.00
CA ARG A 152 -7.38 -13.25 -21.51
C ARG A 152 -6.28 -13.10 -20.47
N PHE A 153 -5.19 -13.85 -20.65
CA PHE A 153 -4.02 -13.75 -19.80
C PHE A 153 -3.51 -12.29 -19.70
N ALA A 154 -3.37 -11.82 -18.46
CA ALA A 154 -2.94 -10.47 -18.15
C ALA A 154 -1.51 -10.49 -17.61
N CYS A 155 -0.64 -9.76 -18.27
CA CYS A 155 0.78 -9.62 -17.95
C CYS A 155 1.20 -8.18 -18.22
N HIS A 156 1.96 -7.57 -17.33
CA HIS A 156 2.38 -6.17 -17.47
C HIS A 156 3.47 -5.99 -18.54
N TYR A 157 4.18 -7.07 -18.90
CA TYR A 157 5.21 -7.11 -19.94
C TYR A 157 4.67 -7.54 -21.31
N ASP A 158 3.35 -7.69 -21.48
CA ASP A 158 2.73 -7.93 -22.78
C ASP A 158 2.15 -6.60 -23.31
N PRO A 159 2.71 -5.98 -24.36
CA PRO A 159 2.15 -4.77 -24.94
C PRO A 159 0.71 -4.93 -25.42
N LYS A 160 0.24 -6.15 -25.70
CA LYS A 160 -1.15 -6.42 -26.09
C LYS A 160 -2.03 -6.77 -24.89
N SER A 161 -1.49 -6.81 -23.66
CA SER A 161 -2.18 -7.15 -22.42
C SER A 161 -3.56 -6.49 -22.33
N PRO A 162 -4.60 -7.18 -21.83
CA PRO A 162 -5.93 -6.58 -21.68
C PRO A 162 -5.97 -5.46 -20.64
N ILE A 163 -4.86 -5.24 -19.91
CA ILE A 163 -4.65 -4.16 -18.95
C ILE A 163 -4.57 -2.80 -19.67
N TYR A 164 -3.95 -2.75 -20.85
CA TYR A 164 -3.57 -1.51 -21.52
C TYR A 164 -4.44 -1.18 -22.72
N SER A 165 -4.54 0.11 -23.03
CA SER A 165 -5.09 0.58 -24.29
C SER A 165 -4.06 0.51 -25.43
N ASP A 166 -4.55 0.52 -26.67
CA ASP A 166 -3.67 0.49 -27.87
C ASP A 166 -2.66 1.64 -27.93
N ARG A 167 -2.94 2.76 -27.24
CA ARG A 167 -2.09 3.96 -27.22
C ARG A 167 -0.85 3.80 -26.34
N GLU A 168 -0.89 2.88 -25.37
CA GLU A 168 0.18 2.70 -24.38
C GLU A 168 1.22 1.68 -24.84
N ARG A 169 0.97 0.93 -25.92
CA ARG A 169 1.82 -0.18 -26.40
C ARG A 169 3.29 0.19 -26.57
N LEU A 170 3.56 1.35 -27.16
CA LEU A 170 4.92 1.82 -27.36
C LEU A 170 5.61 2.10 -26.02
N GLN A 171 4.88 2.62 -25.02
CA GLN A 171 5.42 2.88 -23.69
C GLN A 171 5.77 1.57 -22.98
N ILE A 172 4.95 0.52 -23.15
CA ILE A 172 5.24 -0.82 -22.62
C ILE A 172 6.51 -1.38 -23.24
N LEU A 173 6.65 -1.33 -24.57
CA LEU A 173 7.87 -1.79 -25.24
C LEU A 173 9.14 -1.04 -24.78
N ILE A 174 9.05 0.28 -24.57
CA ILE A 174 10.15 1.08 -24.04
C ILE A 174 10.48 0.67 -22.60
N SER A 175 9.46 0.43 -21.77
CA SER A 175 9.61 -0.06 -20.40
C SER A 175 10.30 -1.42 -20.37
N ASP A 176 9.86 -2.37 -21.20
CA ASP A 176 10.43 -3.72 -21.31
C ASP A 176 11.90 -3.67 -21.73
N ALA A 177 12.24 -2.83 -22.72
CA ALA A 177 13.62 -2.60 -23.12
C ALA A 177 14.48 -2.05 -21.97
N GLY A 178 13.92 -1.16 -21.14
CA GLY A 178 14.56 -0.67 -19.92
C GLY A 178 14.82 -1.78 -18.90
N VAL A 179 13.82 -2.63 -18.64
CA VAL A 179 13.95 -3.78 -17.72
C VAL A 179 15.01 -4.77 -18.22
N LEU A 180 15.05 -5.05 -19.52
CA LEU A 180 16.09 -5.89 -20.13
C LEU A 180 17.49 -5.27 -20.00
N ALA A 181 17.61 -3.96 -20.22
CA ALA A 181 18.88 -3.25 -20.08
C ALA A 181 19.41 -3.29 -18.64
N VAL A 182 18.55 -3.05 -17.64
CA VAL A 182 18.91 -3.18 -16.21
C VAL A 182 19.28 -4.61 -15.88
N THR A 183 18.50 -5.60 -16.33
CA THR A 183 18.77 -7.02 -16.12
C THR A 183 20.14 -7.42 -16.70
N TYR A 184 20.47 -6.94 -17.90
CA TYR A 184 21.79 -7.15 -18.50
C TYR A 184 22.90 -6.48 -17.69
N GLY A 185 22.70 -5.24 -17.22
CA GLY A 185 23.63 -4.57 -16.32
C GLY A 185 23.91 -5.37 -15.04
N LEU A 186 22.86 -5.88 -14.39
CA LEU A 186 22.96 -6.74 -13.21
C LEU A 186 23.68 -8.06 -13.52
N TYR A 187 23.42 -8.67 -14.67
CA TYR A 187 24.16 -9.84 -15.14
C TYR A 187 25.67 -9.55 -15.28
N ARG A 188 26.04 -8.42 -15.90
CA ARG A 188 27.45 -8.00 -16.02
C ARG A 188 28.09 -7.76 -14.65
N LEU A 189 27.36 -7.17 -13.71
CA LEU A 189 27.82 -7.00 -12.33
C LEU A 189 27.98 -8.34 -11.61
N ALA A 190 27.06 -9.30 -11.81
CA ALA A 190 27.15 -10.63 -11.22
C ALA A 190 28.37 -11.39 -11.75
N VAL A 191 28.69 -11.28 -13.04
CA VAL A 191 29.91 -11.85 -13.63
C VAL A 191 31.17 -11.19 -13.06
N ALA A 192 31.16 -9.87 -12.83
CA ALA A 192 32.33 -9.14 -12.37
C ALA A 192 32.57 -9.18 -10.85
N LYS A 193 31.51 -9.26 -10.03
CA LYS A 193 31.56 -9.13 -8.57
C LYS A 193 30.99 -10.34 -7.83
N GLY A 194 30.40 -11.29 -8.54
CA GLY A 194 29.70 -12.45 -7.97
C GLY A 194 28.22 -12.18 -7.67
N ILE A 195 27.42 -13.24 -7.74
CA ILE A 195 25.97 -13.17 -7.51
C ILE A 195 25.62 -12.73 -6.09
N ALA A 196 26.38 -13.18 -5.08
CA ALA A 196 26.15 -12.81 -3.69
C ALA A 196 26.28 -11.30 -3.47
N TRP A 197 27.25 -10.65 -4.14
CA TRP A 197 27.40 -9.20 -4.09
C TRP A 197 26.18 -8.49 -4.68
N VAL A 198 25.69 -8.92 -5.84
CA VAL A 198 24.50 -8.33 -6.48
C VAL A 198 23.26 -8.52 -5.62
N VAL A 199 23.07 -9.70 -5.03
CA VAL A 199 21.96 -9.97 -4.10
C VAL A 199 22.05 -9.07 -2.88
N CYS A 200 23.22 -8.94 -2.25
CA CYS A 200 23.36 -8.10 -1.05
C CYS A 200 23.22 -6.61 -1.33
N VAL A 201 23.76 -6.12 -2.45
CA VAL A 201 23.78 -4.69 -2.78
C VAL A 201 22.50 -4.19 -3.43
N TYR A 202 21.87 -5.02 -4.27
CA TYR A 202 20.70 -4.63 -5.07
C TYR A 202 19.47 -5.50 -4.77
N GLY A 203 19.62 -6.82 -4.72
CA GLY A 203 18.49 -7.74 -4.51
C GLY A 203 17.77 -7.57 -3.18
N GLY A 204 18.51 -7.48 -2.08
CA GLY A 204 17.98 -7.25 -0.73
C GLY A 204 17.22 -5.92 -0.61
N PRO A 205 17.82 -4.78 -0.99
CA PRO A 205 17.09 -3.51 -1.02
C PRO A 205 15.85 -3.52 -1.91
N LEU A 206 15.94 -4.09 -3.12
CA LEU A 206 14.79 -4.20 -4.02
C LEU A 206 13.65 -5.01 -3.39
N LEU A 207 13.97 -6.09 -2.68
CA LEU A 207 12.98 -6.89 -1.96
C LEU A 207 12.29 -6.06 -0.86
N VAL A 208 13.03 -5.22 -0.15
CA VAL A 208 12.48 -4.32 0.86
C VAL A 208 11.59 -3.24 0.24
N VAL A 209 12.01 -2.59 -0.86
CA VAL A 209 11.16 -1.64 -1.60
C VAL A 209 9.83 -2.31 -1.94
N ASN A 210 9.90 -3.50 -2.57
CA ASN A 210 8.72 -4.27 -2.95
C ASN A 210 7.84 -4.62 -1.74
N ALA A 211 8.45 -4.99 -0.61
CA ALA A 211 7.71 -5.27 0.63
C ALA A 211 6.98 -4.03 1.15
N PHE A 212 7.59 -2.85 1.11
CA PHE A 212 6.93 -1.60 1.52
C PHE A 212 5.82 -1.18 0.55
N LEU A 213 6.05 -1.29 -0.77
CA LEU A 213 5.01 -1.05 -1.78
C LEU A 213 3.79 -1.95 -1.53
N VAL A 214 4.01 -3.26 -1.33
CA VAL A 214 2.93 -4.20 -1.04
C VAL A 214 2.30 -3.95 0.34
N LEU A 215 3.06 -3.52 1.34
CA LEU A 215 2.54 -3.20 2.66
C LEU A 215 1.59 -2.00 2.63
N ILE A 216 2.00 -0.91 1.95
CA ILE A 216 1.20 0.31 1.77
C ILE A 216 -0.06 -0.02 1.00
N THR A 217 0.02 -0.76 -0.10
CA THR A 217 -1.20 -1.14 -0.83
C THR A 217 -2.10 -2.04 0.00
N TYR A 218 -1.53 -3.04 0.66
CA TYR A 218 -2.29 -3.98 1.46
C TYR A 218 -3.04 -3.28 2.59
N LEU A 219 -2.36 -2.50 3.42
CA LEU A 219 -2.99 -1.91 4.60
C LEU A 219 -3.96 -0.77 4.26
N GLN A 220 -3.72 0.00 3.20
CA GLN A 220 -4.54 1.15 2.85
C GLN A 220 -5.84 0.75 2.14
N HIS A 221 -5.83 -0.43 1.49
CA HIS A 221 -6.98 -0.96 0.75
C HIS A 221 -7.65 -2.15 1.45
N THR A 222 -7.00 -2.77 2.46
CA THR A 222 -7.55 -3.90 3.22
C THR A 222 -7.87 -3.45 4.65
N HIS A 223 -9.16 -3.33 4.96
CA HIS A 223 -9.60 -3.02 6.33
C HIS A 223 -11.07 -3.43 6.55
N PRO A 224 -11.46 -3.98 7.72
CA PRO A 224 -12.85 -4.43 7.97
C PRO A 224 -13.93 -3.34 7.84
N ALA A 225 -13.53 -2.08 8.00
CA ALA A 225 -14.42 -0.92 7.91
C ALA A 225 -14.61 -0.38 6.49
N LEU A 226 -13.86 -0.88 5.49
CA LEU A 226 -13.94 -0.38 4.12
C LEU A 226 -14.94 -1.20 3.28
N PRO A 227 -15.87 -0.53 2.58
CA PRO A 227 -16.78 -1.20 1.66
C PRO A 227 -16.06 -1.58 0.37
N HIS A 228 -16.52 -2.66 -0.24
CA HIS A 228 -16.17 -3.03 -1.62
C HIS A 228 -17.44 -3.03 -2.46
N TYR A 229 -17.29 -2.76 -3.75
CA TYR A 229 -18.43 -2.62 -4.66
C TYR A 229 -18.25 -3.51 -5.88
N ASN A 230 -19.29 -4.25 -6.23
CA ASN A 230 -19.35 -4.92 -7.52
C ASN A 230 -19.72 -3.90 -8.63
N SER A 231 -19.80 -4.37 -9.88
CA SER A 231 -20.13 -3.51 -11.02
C SER A 231 -21.52 -2.86 -10.98
N SER A 232 -22.49 -3.39 -10.21
CA SER A 232 -23.82 -2.77 -10.09
C SER A 232 -23.83 -1.58 -9.15
N GLU A 233 -22.93 -1.57 -8.16
CA GLU A 233 -22.85 -0.51 -7.15
C GLU A 233 -21.64 0.40 -7.30
N TRP A 234 -20.63 0.04 -8.07
CA TRP A 234 -19.40 0.83 -8.14
C TRP A 234 -19.61 2.17 -8.86
N ASP A 235 -19.08 3.25 -8.30
CA ASP A 235 -18.75 4.47 -9.02
C ASP A 235 -17.37 4.98 -8.57
N TRP A 236 -16.79 5.87 -9.38
CA TRP A 236 -15.42 6.32 -9.18
C TRP A 236 -15.20 6.96 -7.80
N LEU A 237 -16.13 7.79 -7.30
CA LEU A 237 -15.95 8.50 -6.04
C LEU A 237 -16.05 7.55 -4.85
N ARG A 238 -17.03 6.63 -4.84
CA ARG A 238 -17.13 5.58 -3.82
C ARG A 238 -15.91 4.66 -3.83
N GLY A 239 -15.41 4.30 -5.02
CA GLY A 239 -14.19 3.53 -5.17
C GLY A 239 -12.95 4.25 -4.61
N ALA A 240 -12.76 5.54 -4.93
CA ALA A 240 -11.63 6.32 -4.44
C ALA A 240 -11.65 6.52 -2.91
N LEU A 241 -12.83 6.58 -2.31
CA LEU A 241 -13.01 6.70 -0.85
C LEU A 241 -12.89 5.36 -0.12
N ALA A 242 -12.80 4.23 -0.81
CA ALA A 242 -12.64 2.90 -0.20
C ALA A 242 -11.18 2.65 0.22
N THR A 243 -10.59 3.62 0.91
CA THR A 243 -9.21 3.61 1.40
C THR A 243 -9.13 4.13 2.83
N VAL A 244 -8.05 3.77 3.54
CA VAL A 244 -7.80 4.21 4.92
C VAL A 244 -6.42 4.86 5.02
N ASP A 245 -6.37 6.07 5.60
CA ASP A 245 -5.11 6.70 5.98
C ASP A 245 -4.53 6.01 7.22
N ARG A 246 -3.21 5.86 7.29
CA ARG A 246 -2.51 5.20 8.39
C ARG A 246 -1.27 5.97 8.82
N ASP A 247 -1.01 5.94 10.12
CA ASP A 247 0.17 6.56 10.69
C ASP A 247 1.27 5.51 10.92
N TYR A 248 2.36 5.61 10.15
CA TYR A 248 3.57 4.80 10.28
C TYR A 248 4.67 5.54 11.05
N GLY A 249 4.35 6.66 11.70
CA GLY A 249 5.27 7.50 12.47
C GLY A 249 6.29 8.18 11.57
N ILE A 250 7.58 8.02 11.88
CA ILE A 250 8.67 8.64 11.10
C ILE A 250 8.67 8.19 9.63
N LEU A 251 8.16 6.99 9.35
CA LEU A 251 8.07 6.46 8.00
C LEU A 251 7.09 7.24 7.12
N ASN A 252 6.12 7.98 7.69
CA ASN A 252 5.27 8.86 6.88
C ASN A 252 6.14 9.88 6.13
N THR A 253 7.12 10.50 6.79
CA THR A 253 8.00 11.47 6.13
C THR A 253 8.89 10.81 5.09
N VAL A 254 9.39 9.60 5.39
CA VAL A 254 10.24 8.82 4.49
C VAL A 254 9.47 8.43 3.22
N PHE A 255 8.21 8.02 3.35
CA PHE A 255 7.32 7.70 2.24
C PHE A 255 6.51 8.90 1.75
N HIS A 256 7.01 10.11 1.98
CA HIS A 256 6.43 11.34 1.43
C HIS A 256 4.94 11.59 1.78
N ASN A 257 4.52 11.10 2.93
CA ASN A 257 3.17 11.13 3.49
C ASN A 257 2.14 10.35 2.66
N ILE A 258 2.57 9.40 1.81
CA ILE A 258 1.62 8.54 1.07
C ILE A 258 0.73 7.73 2.03
N THR A 259 1.27 7.37 3.20
CA THR A 259 0.58 6.54 4.19
C THR A 259 -0.55 7.26 4.90
N ASP A 260 -0.38 8.53 5.22
CA ASP A 260 -1.30 9.38 5.99
C ASP A 260 -2.01 10.45 5.13
N THR A 261 -1.88 10.36 3.81
CA THR A 261 -2.64 11.16 2.83
C THR A 261 -3.20 10.33 1.69
N HIS A 262 -3.30 9.01 1.88
CA HIS A 262 -3.72 8.05 0.88
C HIS A 262 -5.11 8.35 0.30
N VAL A 263 -6.06 8.74 1.14
CA VAL A 263 -7.40 9.14 0.68
C VAL A 263 -7.32 10.32 -0.30
N ALA A 264 -6.49 11.32 0.01
CA ALA A 264 -6.28 12.46 -0.88
C ALA A 264 -5.52 12.05 -2.16
N HIS A 265 -4.58 11.10 -2.06
CA HIS A 265 -3.91 10.51 -3.21
C HIS A 265 -4.92 9.84 -4.17
N HIS A 266 -5.88 9.06 -3.66
CA HIS A 266 -6.90 8.43 -4.50
C HIS A 266 -7.86 9.43 -5.14
N LEU A 267 -8.24 10.48 -4.41
CA LEU A 267 -9.11 11.54 -4.93
C LEU A 267 -8.40 12.45 -5.95
N PHE A 268 -7.09 12.67 -5.80
CA PHE A 268 -6.32 13.63 -6.59
C PHE A 268 -4.93 13.09 -6.95
N SER A 269 -4.86 11.92 -7.59
CA SER A 269 -3.61 11.20 -7.89
C SER A 269 -2.58 11.96 -8.73
N THR A 270 -2.99 13.04 -9.39
CA THR A 270 -2.12 13.90 -10.21
C THR A 270 -1.51 15.07 -9.44
N MET A 271 -1.96 15.28 -8.19
CA MET A 271 -1.46 16.30 -7.27
C MET A 271 -0.08 15.89 -6.74
N PRO A 272 0.91 16.80 -6.69
CA PRO A 272 2.21 16.49 -6.12
C PRO A 272 2.11 16.13 -4.63
N HIS A 273 2.83 15.08 -4.22
CA HIS A 273 2.86 14.58 -2.83
C HIS A 273 3.23 15.66 -1.80
N TYR A 274 4.07 16.63 -2.17
CA TYR A 274 4.50 17.72 -1.28
C TYR A 274 3.41 18.75 -0.94
N HIS A 275 2.21 18.60 -1.51
CA HIS A 275 0.98 19.32 -1.12
C HIS A 275 -0.11 18.41 -0.55
N ALA A 276 0.12 17.09 -0.48
CA ALA A 276 -0.90 16.13 -0.07
C ALA A 276 -1.41 16.37 1.36
N MET A 277 -0.53 16.69 2.30
CA MET A 277 -0.93 17.01 3.68
C MET A 277 -1.83 18.25 3.79
N GLU A 278 -1.55 19.28 2.99
CA GLU A 278 -2.37 20.49 2.94
C GLU A 278 -3.76 20.19 2.36
N ALA A 279 -3.80 19.42 1.26
CA ALA A 279 -5.03 18.97 0.65
C ALA A 279 -5.87 18.08 1.59
N THR A 280 -5.26 17.10 2.28
CA THR A 280 -5.92 16.24 3.26
C THR A 280 -6.59 17.07 4.35
N LYS A 281 -5.88 18.06 4.91
CA LYS A 281 -6.45 18.96 5.94
C LYS A 281 -7.66 19.74 5.42
N ALA A 282 -7.63 20.18 4.16
CA ALA A 282 -8.71 20.94 3.55
C ALA A 282 -9.97 20.09 3.28
N ILE A 283 -9.81 18.85 2.84
CA ILE A 283 -10.95 17.98 2.46
C ILE A 283 -11.53 17.18 3.62
N LYS A 284 -10.74 16.86 4.65
CA LYS A 284 -11.16 16.01 5.77
C LYS A 284 -12.46 16.47 6.46
N PRO A 285 -12.71 17.78 6.71
CA PRO A 285 -13.98 18.24 7.26
C PRO A 285 -15.20 17.96 6.36
N ILE A 286 -15.00 17.98 5.03
CA ILE A 286 -16.06 17.74 4.04
C ILE A 286 -16.34 16.24 3.92
N LEU A 287 -15.28 15.42 3.91
CA LEU A 287 -15.38 13.96 3.88
C LEU A 287 -16.15 13.43 5.11
N GLY A 288 -15.89 14.00 6.29
CA GLY A 288 -16.58 13.64 7.52
C GLY A 288 -16.53 12.12 7.78
N LYS A 289 -17.71 11.49 7.91
CA LYS A 289 -17.84 10.04 8.13
C LYS A 289 -17.34 9.14 6.99
N TYR A 290 -17.05 9.70 5.81
CA TYR A 290 -16.46 8.97 4.69
C TYR A 290 -14.93 8.89 4.76
N TYR A 291 -14.30 9.69 5.62
CA TYR A 291 -12.86 9.63 5.86
C TYR A 291 -12.54 8.58 6.92
N GLN A 292 -11.67 7.64 6.60
CA GLN A 292 -11.20 6.63 7.53
C GLN A 292 -9.71 6.81 7.84
N PHE A 293 -9.38 6.72 9.12
CA PHE A 293 -8.01 6.71 9.61
C PHE A 293 -7.83 5.56 10.61
N ASP A 294 -6.71 4.86 10.53
CA ASP A 294 -6.33 3.82 11.49
C ASP A 294 -4.89 4.01 11.97
N GLY A 295 -4.75 4.38 13.25
CA GLY A 295 -3.47 4.54 13.94
C GLY A 295 -2.92 3.25 14.57
N THR A 296 -3.48 2.09 14.23
CA THR A 296 -2.99 0.79 14.73
C THR A 296 -1.55 0.55 14.25
N PRO A 297 -0.60 0.20 15.14
CA PRO A 297 0.78 -0.07 14.74
C PRO A 297 0.89 -1.11 13.62
N ILE A 298 1.79 -0.88 12.66
CA ILE A 298 1.93 -1.64 11.40
C ILE A 298 1.79 -3.16 11.60
N PHE A 299 2.59 -3.76 12.48
CA PHE A 299 2.55 -5.22 12.68
C PHE A 299 1.22 -5.73 13.25
N LYS A 300 0.56 -4.95 14.10
CA LYS A 300 -0.76 -5.29 14.64
C LYS A 300 -1.83 -5.18 13.56
N ALA A 301 -1.75 -4.15 12.71
CA ALA A 301 -2.63 -3.97 11.57
C ALA A 301 -2.46 -5.11 10.54
N VAL A 302 -1.22 -5.43 10.13
CA VAL A 302 -0.95 -6.55 9.21
C VAL A 302 -1.55 -7.85 9.73
N TRP A 303 -1.34 -8.14 11.01
CA TRP A 303 -1.87 -9.36 11.62
C TRP A 303 -3.40 -9.38 11.69
N ARG A 304 -4.01 -8.25 12.06
CA ARG A 304 -5.46 -8.09 12.09
C ARG A 304 -6.04 -8.28 10.70
N GLU A 305 -5.46 -7.69 9.67
CA GLU A 305 -6.00 -7.72 8.31
C GLU A 305 -5.89 -9.13 7.74
N ALA A 306 -4.77 -9.82 7.99
CA ALA A 306 -4.59 -11.21 7.60
C ALA A 306 -5.58 -12.17 8.29
N LYS A 307 -6.12 -11.77 9.44
CA LYS A 307 -7.09 -12.56 10.22
C LYS A 307 -8.54 -12.22 9.89
N GLU A 308 -8.85 -10.94 9.73
CA GLU A 308 -10.22 -10.43 9.63
C GLU A 308 -10.67 -10.22 8.17
N CYS A 309 -9.73 -10.06 7.22
CA CYS A 309 -10.02 -9.71 5.83
C CYS A 309 -9.69 -10.86 4.85
N ILE A 310 -10.40 -11.98 4.94
CA ILE A 310 -10.11 -13.18 4.14
C ILE A 310 -10.79 -13.13 2.77
N TYR A 311 -12.06 -12.77 2.75
CA TYR A 311 -12.86 -12.61 1.54
C TYR A 311 -13.92 -11.54 1.76
N VAL A 312 -14.51 -11.06 0.67
CA VAL A 312 -15.65 -10.14 0.72
C VAL A 312 -16.95 -10.84 0.32
N GLU A 313 -18.03 -10.53 1.02
CA GLU A 313 -19.39 -10.96 0.70
C GLU A 313 -20.43 -9.89 1.08
N PRO A 314 -21.64 -9.91 0.50
CA PRO A 314 -22.73 -9.06 0.98
C PRO A 314 -23.12 -9.44 2.41
N ASP A 315 -23.57 -8.47 3.20
CA ASP A 315 -24.14 -8.78 4.52
C ASP A 315 -25.41 -9.63 4.40
N GLU A 316 -25.65 -10.48 5.40
CA GLU A 316 -26.86 -11.28 5.47
C GLU A 316 -28.12 -10.38 5.56
N GLY A 317 -29.10 -10.64 4.70
CA GLY A 317 -30.37 -9.90 4.70
C GLY A 317 -30.36 -8.56 3.96
N GLU A 318 -29.24 -8.15 3.35
CA GLU A 318 -29.20 -6.96 2.48
C GLU A 318 -29.98 -7.22 1.18
N LYS A 319 -30.83 -6.26 0.80
CA LYS A 319 -31.54 -6.26 -0.48
C LYS A 319 -30.58 -5.96 -1.62
N ASN A 320 -29.55 -5.15 -1.36
CA ASN A 320 -28.55 -4.76 -2.34
C ASN A 320 -27.27 -5.56 -2.16
N LYS A 321 -27.13 -6.63 -2.94
CA LYS A 321 -25.96 -7.52 -2.90
C LYS A 321 -24.71 -6.94 -3.58
N GLY A 322 -24.74 -5.68 -4.01
CA GLY A 322 -23.61 -5.05 -4.68
C GLY A 322 -22.56 -4.42 -3.77
N VAL A 323 -22.90 -4.22 -2.49
CA VAL A 323 -21.96 -3.79 -1.45
C VAL A 323 -21.43 -5.02 -0.72
N LEU A 324 -20.11 -5.14 -0.64
CA LEU A 324 -19.40 -6.29 -0.10
C LEU A 324 -18.53 -5.85 1.07
N TRP A 325 -18.43 -6.71 2.09
CA TRP A 325 -17.65 -6.47 3.30
C TRP A 325 -16.74 -7.65 3.59
N TYR A 326 -15.61 -7.37 4.23
CA TYR A 326 -14.71 -8.43 4.67
C TYR A 326 -15.38 -9.34 5.71
N ASN A 327 -15.12 -10.64 5.54
CA ASN A 327 -15.45 -11.69 6.50
C ASN A 327 -14.26 -12.65 6.63
N ASN A 328 -14.24 -13.40 7.72
CA ASN A 328 -13.19 -14.35 8.07
C ASN A 328 -13.68 -15.77 8.40
N LYS A 329 -14.99 -16.01 8.33
CA LYS A 329 -15.58 -17.33 8.58
C LYS A 329 -15.49 -18.18 7.32
N LEU A 330 -14.60 -19.18 7.29
CA LEU A 330 -14.40 -20.11 6.18
C LEU A 330 -15.22 -21.41 6.30
#